data_AF-A0A529IDL4-F1
#
_entry.id   AF-A0A529IDL4-F1
#
_cell.length_a   1.000
_cell.length_b   1.000
_cell.length_c   1.000
_cell.angle_alpha   90.00
_cell.angle_beta   90.00
_cell.angle_gamma   90.00
#
_symmetry.space_group_name_H-M   'P 1'
#
loop_
_entity.id
_entity.type
_entity.pdbx_description
1 polymer ?
#
loop_
_entity_poly.entity_id
_entity_poly.type
_entity_poly.pdbx_seq_one_letter_code
_entity_poly.pdbx_strand_id
1 'polypeptide(L)'
;ITVGAARVDTVGAAETRSVGAVQTNTIGASRSMTVGAGQSHDIGASDSWKIAAAQSVQIGAGQTIKIAKDQGTDIGAGRSAKIAKDDTTEIGGAHSVKVAKSSLLEIGEDGAIKVSKDLIIDAGDSIIIKTGSAAIAMKKDGTITIEGKNITIKGSGKINVKASSDITMKGSKINEN
;
A
#
# COMPACT_ATOMS: atom_id res chain seq x y z
N ILE A 1 -17.28 -4.94 -49.75
CA ILE A 1 -16.28 -5.90 -50.28
C ILE A 1 -16.44 -7.17 -49.46
N THR A 2 -16.50 -8.33 -50.11
CA THR A 2 -16.54 -9.64 -49.46
C THR A 2 -15.30 -10.43 -49.86
N VAL A 3 -14.64 -11.08 -48.91
CA VAL A 3 -13.41 -11.86 -49.12
C VAL A 3 -13.67 -13.28 -48.64
N GLY A 4 -13.52 -14.27 -49.51
CA GLY A 4 -13.81 -15.68 -49.18
C GLY A 4 -12.68 -16.45 -48.49
N ALA A 5 -11.45 -15.94 -48.54
CA ALA A 5 -10.28 -16.60 -47.94
C ALA A 5 -9.35 -15.61 -47.20
N ALA A 6 -8.61 -14.77 -47.93
CA ALA A 6 -7.62 -13.87 -47.34
C ALA A 6 -7.57 -12.51 -48.05
N ARG A 7 -7.18 -11.47 -47.31
CA ARG A 7 -6.91 -10.12 -47.80
C ARG A 7 -5.58 -9.63 -47.24
N VAL A 8 -4.75 -9.01 -48.08
CA VAL A 8 -3.48 -8.38 -47.71
C VAL A 8 -3.47 -6.97 -48.30
N ASP A 9 -3.17 -5.98 -47.47
CA ASP A 9 -2.99 -4.59 -47.89
C ASP A 9 -1.57 -4.14 -47.50
N THR A 10 -0.84 -3.50 -48.43
CA THR A 10 0.49 -2.93 -48.20
C THR A 10 0.47 -1.44 -48.56
N VAL A 11 0.94 -0.58 -47.65
CA VAL A 11 1.06 0.86 -47.86
C VAL A 11 2.54 1.24 -47.74
N GLY A 12 3.12 1.77 -48.82
CA GLY A 12 4.55 2.11 -48.88
C GLY A 12 4.94 3.44 -48.22
N ALA A 13 3.95 4.26 -47.85
CA ALA A 13 4.14 5.55 -47.20
C ALA A 13 3.10 5.73 -46.06
N ALA A 14 2.17 6.68 -46.18
CA ALA A 14 1.17 6.96 -45.15
C ALA A 14 -0.23 6.42 -45.53
N GLU A 15 -0.98 5.93 -44.54
CA GLU A 15 -2.42 5.66 -44.66
C GLU A 15 -3.19 6.65 -43.78
N THR A 16 -4.32 7.17 -44.27
CA THR A 16 -5.28 7.92 -43.48
C THR A 16 -6.67 7.34 -43.70
N ARG A 17 -7.42 7.14 -42.61
CA ARG A 17 -8.78 6.63 -42.65
C ARG A 17 -9.69 7.55 -41.85
N SER A 18 -10.77 8.00 -42.48
CA SER A 18 -11.82 8.79 -41.83
C SER A 18 -13.12 8.01 -41.84
N VAL A 19 -13.80 7.96 -40.69
CA VAL A 19 -15.13 7.36 -40.53
C VAL A 19 -16.00 8.43 -39.88
N GLY A 20 -16.99 8.97 -40.60
CA GLY A 20 -17.83 10.06 -40.10
C GLY A 20 -18.91 9.64 -39.10
N ALA A 21 -19.00 8.35 -38.78
CA ALA A 21 -20.00 7.77 -37.89
C ALA A 21 -19.40 6.57 -37.13
N VAL A 22 -20.22 5.58 -36.78
CA VAL A 22 -19.80 4.40 -36.01
C VAL A 22 -18.90 3.48 -36.84
N GLN A 23 -17.82 3.00 -36.22
CA GLN A 23 -17.01 1.89 -36.72
C GLN A 23 -17.14 0.69 -35.78
N THR A 24 -17.46 -0.48 -36.32
CA THR A 24 -17.46 -1.76 -35.59
C THR A 24 -16.47 -2.71 -36.24
N ASN A 25 -15.67 -3.40 -35.43
CA ASN A 25 -14.72 -4.40 -35.89
C ASN A 25 -14.85 -5.67 -35.06
N THR A 26 -15.10 -6.80 -35.72
CA THR A 26 -15.23 -8.11 -35.09
C THR A 26 -14.11 -9.01 -35.59
N ILE A 27 -13.33 -9.54 -34.65
CA ILE A 27 -12.23 -10.48 -34.93
C ILE A 27 -12.66 -11.83 -34.37
N GLY A 28 -12.79 -12.84 -35.23
CA GLY A 28 -13.31 -14.16 -34.83
C GLY A 28 -12.30 -15.07 -34.12
N ALA A 29 -11.00 -14.81 -34.28
CA ALA A 29 -9.94 -15.64 -33.70
C ALA A 29 -8.92 -14.80 -32.90
N SER A 30 -7.96 -14.19 -33.58
CA SER A 30 -6.89 -13.43 -32.94
C SER A 30 -6.57 -12.13 -33.69
N ARG A 31 -6.10 -11.14 -32.94
CA ARG A 31 -5.61 -9.87 -33.48
C ARG A 31 -4.20 -9.63 -32.92
N SER A 32 -3.24 -9.37 -33.81
CA SER A 32 -1.91 -8.92 -33.45
C SER A 32 -1.67 -7.53 -34.04
N MET A 33 -0.91 -6.70 -33.33
CA MET A 33 -0.51 -5.36 -33.76
C MET A 33 0.92 -5.12 -33.30
N THR A 34 1.76 -4.70 -34.23
CA THR A 34 3.13 -4.27 -33.95
C THR A 34 3.29 -2.83 -34.41
N VAL A 35 3.84 -1.98 -33.54
CA VAL A 35 4.09 -0.57 -33.82
C VAL A 35 5.59 -0.33 -33.70
N GLY A 36 6.21 0.22 -34.75
CA GLY A 36 7.66 0.38 -34.81
C GLY A 36 8.21 1.60 -34.05
N ALA A 37 7.46 2.70 -34.00
CA ALA A 37 7.93 3.96 -33.41
C ALA A 37 7.11 4.41 -32.21
N GLY A 38 5.80 4.61 -32.38
CA GLY A 38 4.92 5.08 -31.30
C GLY A 38 3.45 4.99 -31.66
N GLN A 39 2.61 4.96 -30.63
CA GLN A 39 1.16 4.90 -30.74
C GLN A 39 0.54 5.95 -29.81
N SER A 40 -0.38 6.77 -30.35
CA SER A 40 -1.28 7.60 -29.56
C SER A 40 -2.69 7.05 -29.64
N HIS A 41 -3.46 7.19 -28.57
CA HIS A 41 -4.86 6.83 -28.51
C HIS A 41 -5.63 7.90 -27.76
N ASP A 42 -6.36 8.72 -28.51
CA ASP A 42 -7.12 9.85 -27.97
C ASP A 42 -8.62 9.55 -28.07
N ILE A 43 -9.29 9.51 -26.91
CA ILE A 43 -10.73 9.25 -26.79
C ILE A 43 -11.42 10.48 -26.22
N GLY A 44 -12.41 11.00 -26.95
CA GLY A 44 -13.09 12.26 -26.58
C GLY A 44 -14.14 12.14 -25.48
N ALA A 45 -14.62 10.93 -25.15
CA ALA A 45 -15.69 10.72 -24.16
C ALA A 45 -15.34 9.63 -23.14
N SER A 46 -15.49 8.35 -23.52
CA SER A 46 -15.31 7.21 -22.62
C SER A 46 -14.58 6.07 -23.32
N ASP A 47 -13.65 5.44 -22.61
CA ASP A 47 -12.96 4.23 -23.04
C ASP A 47 -13.25 3.09 -22.06
N SER A 48 -13.62 1.91 -22.57
CA SER A 48 -14.03 0.77 -21.75
C SER A 48 -13.47 -0.53 -22.30
N TRP A 49 -12.85 -1.33 -21.42
CA TRP A 49 -12.19 -2.56 -21.78
C TRP A 49 -12.75 -3.71 -20.96
N LYS A 50 -13.12 -4.80 -21.64
CA LYS A 50 -13.53 -6.06 -20.99
C LYS A 50 -12.61 -7.18 -21.44
N ILE A 51 -11.84 -7.70 -20.51
CA ILE A 51 -10.95 -8.83 -20.71
C ILE A 51 -11.52 -10.02 -19.93
N ALA A 52 -11.86 -11.11 -20.61
CA ALA A 52 -12.54 -12.24 -20.00
C ALA A 52 -11.59 -13.21 -19.27
N ALA A 53 -10.32 -13.26 -19.65
CA ALA A 53 -9.35 -14.21 -19.12
C ALA A 53 -8.18 -13.51 -18.42
N ALA A 54 -7.24 -12.94 -19.17
CA ALA A 54 -6.03 -12.35 -18.62
C ALA A 54 -5.52 -11.16 -19.44
N GLN A 55 -4.86 -10.24 -18.75
CA GLN A 55 -4.14 -9.11 -19.34
C GLN A 55 -2.71 -9.11 -18.78
N SER A 56 -1.73 -8.93 -19.65
CA SER A 56 -0.33 -8.71 -19.27
C SER A 56 0.16 -7.43 -19.93
N VAL A 57 0.89 -6.62 -19.16
CA VAL A 57 1.45 -5.34 -19.61
C VAL A 57 2.92 -5.32 -19.21
N GLN A 58 3.80 -5.11 -20.18
CA GLN A 58 5.23 -4.95 -19.96
C GLN A 58 5.66 -3.60 -20.51
N ILE A 59 6.29 -2.79 -19.66
CA ILE A 59 6.79 -1.46 -19.99
C ILE A 59 8.29 -1.46 -19.73
N GLY A 60 9.08 -1.22 -20.77
CA GLY A 60 10.55 -1.31 -20.69
C GLY A 60 11.25 -0.09 -20.09
N ALA A 61 10.57 1.05 -20.00
CA ALA A 61 11.11 2.29 -19.47
C ALA A 61 10.23 2.84 -18.33
N GLY A 62 9.42 3.87 -18.58
CA GLY A 62 8.59 4.52 -17.57
C GLY A 62 7.09 4.47 -17.89
N GLN A 63 6.27 4.55 -16.85
CA GLN A 63 4.82 4.70 -16.94
C GLN A 63 4.41 5.89 -16.08
N THR A 64 3.52 6.73 -16.61
CA THR A 64 2.88 7.80 -15.84
C THR A 64 1.38 7.69 -16.01
N ILE A 65 0.66 7.76 -14.90
CA ILE A 65 -0.80 7.74 -14.86
C ILE A 65 -1.25 9.02 -14.17
N LYS A 66 -2.09 9.80 -14.85
CA LYS A 66 -2.71 10.99 -14.27
C LYS A 66 -4.22 10.81 -14.29
N ILE A 67 -4.83 10.88 -13.11
CA ILE A 67 -6.28 10.77 -12.92
C ILE A 67 -6.74 12.09 -12.30
N ALA A 68 -7.65 12.78 -12.98
CA ALA A 68 -8.09 14.13 -12.58
C ALA A 68 -9.17 14.14 -11.49
N LYS A 69 -9.84 12.99 -11.29
CA LYS A 69 -10.90 12.80 -10.30
C LYS A 69 -10.60 11.53 -9.51
N ASP A 70 -11.48 10.55 -9.57
CA ASP A 70 -11.43 9.37 -8.71
C ASP A 70 -10.82 8.15 -9.41
N GLN A 71 -10.15 7.32 -8.63
CA GLN A 71 -9.68 5.99 -9.03
C GLN A 71 -10.24 4.94 -8.07
N GLY A 72 -10.96 3.96 -8.62
CA GLY A 72 -11.40 2.77 -7.89
C GLY A 72 -10.66 1.54 -8.39
N THR A 73 -10.30 0.64 -7.47
CA THR A 73 -9.71 -0.67 -7.79
C THR A 73 -10.40 -1.74 -6.97
N ASP A 74 -10.96 -2.76 -7.61
CA ASP A 74 -11.52 -3.94 -6.96
C ASP A 74 -10.74 -5.18 -7.41
N ILE A 75 -10.26 -5.97 -6.44
CA ILE A 75 -9.41 -7.15 -6.68
C ILE A 75 -10.01 -8.30 -5.90
N GLY A 76 -10.65 -9.23 -6.61
CA GLY A 76 -11.38 -10.35 -6.00
C GLY A 76 -10.50 -11.46 -5.39
N ALA A 77 -9.18 -11.42 -5.59
CA ALA A 77 -8.24 -12.41 -5.07
C ALA A 77 -7.03 -11.73 -4.39
N GLY A 78 -5.83 -11.86 -4.95
CA GLY A 78 -4.59 -11.31 -4.38
C GLY A 78 -4.03 -10.13 -5.16
N ARG A 79 -3.39 -9.21 -4.45
CA ARG A 79 -2.52 -8.15 -5.02
C ARG A 79 -1.11 -8.35 -4.50
N SER A 80 -0.12 -8.35 -5.40
CA SER A 80 1.30 -8.30 -5.04
C SER A 80 1.95 -7.10 -5.73
N ALA A 81 2.85 -6.43 -5.02
CA ALA A 81 3.64 -5.34 -5.55
C ALA A 81 5.10 -5.54 -5.11
N LYS A 82 6.03 -5.43 -6.05
CA LYS A 82 7.47 -5.47 -5.79
C LYS A 82 8.09 -4.20 -6.34
N ILE A 83 8.56 -3.35 -5.45
CA ILE A 83 9.26 -2.10 -5.78
C ILE A 83 10.73 -2.34 -5.43
N ALA A 84 11.63 -2.21 -6.41
CA ALA A 84 13.04 -2.53 -6.23
C ALA A 84 13.90 -1.37 -5.71
N LYS A 85 13.34 -0.16 -5.72
CA LYS A 85 13.96 1.08 -5.23
C LYS A 85 12.99 1.74 -4.25
N ASP A 86 12.61 2.98 -4.53
CA ASP A 86 11.82 3.81 -3.62
C ASP A 86 10.32 3.72 -3.91
N ASP A 87 9.52 3.67 -2.86
CA ASP A 87 8.06 3.80 -2.90
C ASP A 87 7.66 5.01 -2.04
N THR A 88 7.15 6.06 -2.68
CA THR A 88 6.70 7.29 -2.01
C THR A 88 5.21 7.47 -2.22
N THR A 89 4.49 7.64 -1.11
CA THR A 89 3.04 7.89 -1.11
C THR A 89 2.74 9.19 -0.37
N GLU A 90 2.10 10.13 -1.07
CA GLU A 90 1.61 11.38 -0.49
C GLU A 90 0.08 11.41 -0.58
N ILE A 91 -0.58 11.65 0.56
CA ILE A 91 -2.04 11.71 0.65
C ILE A 91 -2.39 13.05 1.30
N GLY A 92 -2.97 13.97 0.50
CA GLY A 92 -3.39 15.28 1.00
C GLY A 92 -4.68 15.25 1.84
N GLY A 93 -5.43 14.15 1.79
CA GLY A 93 -6.67 13.92 2.53
C GLY A 93 -6.53 12.87 3.65
N ALA A 94 -7.62 12.17 3.95
CA ALA A 94 -7.61 11.08 4.93
C ALA A 94 -7.13 9.76 4.31
N HIS A 95 -6.38 8.97 5.08
CA HIS A 95 -5.98 7.61 4.74
C HIS A 95 -6.59 6.63 5.74
N SER A 96 -7.41 5.69 5.26
CA SER A 96 -8.07 4.66 6.08
C SER A 96 -7.75 3.28 5.54
N VAL A 97 -7.29 2.40 6.43
CA VAL A 97 -6.94 1.01 6.09
C VAL A 97 -7.75 0.08 6.99
N LYS A 98 -8.51 -0.83 6.39
CA LYS A 98 -9.25 -1.88 7.09
C LYS A 98 -8.72 -3.24 6.68
N VAL A 99 -8.12 -3.96 7.62
CA VAL A 99 -7.58 -5.31 7.40
C VAL A 99 -8.41 -6.30 8.23
N ALA A 100 -9.00 -7.30 7.58
CA ALA A 100 -9.90 -8.25 8.24
C ALA A 100 -9.18 -9.39 8.98
N LYS A 101 -7.92 -9.65 8.63
CA LYS A 101 -7.08 -10.70 9.23
C LYS A 101 -5.87 -10.07 9.92
N SER A 102 -4.68 -10.24 9.36
CA SER A 102 -3.42 -9.78 9.96
C SER A 102 -2.71 -8.75 9.08
N SER A 103 -1.93 -7.87 9.72
CA SER A 103 -1.00 -6.94 9.08
C SER A 103 0.38 -7.09 9.71
N LEU A 104 1.42 -7.18 8.90
CA LEU A 104 2.83 -7.25 9.33
C LEU A 104 3.60 -6.13 8.62
N LEU A 105 4.44 -5.42 9.36
CA LEU A 105 5.35 -4.41 8.84
C LEU A 105 6.77 -4.78 9.26
N GLU A 106 7.62 -5.11 8.30
CA GLU A 106 9.04 -5.41 8.50
C GLU A 106 9.88 -4.32 7.87
N ILE A 107 10.78 -3.72 8.63
CA ILE A 107 11.67 -2.65 8.20
C ILE A 107 13.10 -3.12 8.49
N GLY A 108 13.95 -3.14 7.47
CA GLY A 108 15.33 -3.64 7.58
C GLY A 108 16.32 -2.66 8.24
N GLU A 109 15.99 -1.36 8.20
CA GLU A 109 16.78 -0.28 8.79
C GLU A 109 15.91 0.51 9.78
N ASP A 110 15.73 1.81 9.56
CA ASP A 110 15.02 2.69 10.49
C ASP A 110 13.55 2.91 10.12
N GLY A 111 12.68 2.93 11.13
CA GLY A 111 11.27 3.30 11.02
C GLY A 111 10.93 4.48 11.92
N ALA A 112 10.14 5.43 11.42
CA ALA A 112 9.70 6.59 12.19
C ALA A 112 8.18 6.78 12.07
N ILE A 113 7.51 7.02 13.20
CA ILE A 113 6.09 7.36 13.27
C ILE A 113 5.98 8.74 13.92
N LYS A 114 5.62 9.74 13.12
CA LYS A 114 5.39 11.11 13.60
C LYS A 114 3.90 11.44 13.50
N VAL A 115 3.27 11.65 14.65
CA VAL A 115 1.84 12.02 14.76
C VAL A 115 1.74 13.37 15.46
N SER A 116 1.12 14.36 14.81
CA SER A 116 1.02 15.74 15.34
C SER A 116 -0.07 15.93 16.39
N LYS A 117 -1.05 15.04 16.43
CA LYS A 117 -2.12 15.00 17.43
C LYS A 117 -2.00 13.68 18.20
N ASP A 118 -3.10 12.96 18.40
CA ASP A 118 -3.11 11.76 19.21
C ASP A 118 -2.70 10.51 18.42
N LEU A 119 -1.85 9.69 19.03
CA LEU A 119 -1.61 8.30 18.62
C LEU A 119 -2.41 7.38 19.54
N ILE A 120 -3.48 6.78 19.00
CA ILE A 120 -4.33 5.83 19.73
C ILE A 120 -3.95 4.42 19.30
N ILE A 121 -3.62 3.56 20.28
CA ILE A 121 -3.38 2.13 20.08
C ILE A 121 -4.43 1.38 20.92
N ASP A 122 -5.43 0.83 20.25
CA ASP A 122 -6.47 0.00 20.86
C ASP A 122 -6.26 -1.46 20.42
N ALA A 123 -5.87 -2.31 21.36
CA ALA A 123 -5.54 -3.71 21.11
C ALA A 123 -6.40 -4.62 22.01
N GLY A 124 -7.00 -5.66 21.41
CA GLY A 124 -7.94 -6.53 22.12
C GLY A 124 -7.32 -7.47 23.17
N ASP A 125 -6.04 -7.83 23.02
CA ASP A 125 -5.36 -8.77 23.93
C ASP A 125 -4.11 -8.17 24.60
N SER A 126 -3.17 -7.64 23.82
CA SER A 126 -1.94 -7.06 24.36
C SER A 126 -1.28 -6.02 23.44
N ILE A 127 -0.46 -5.17 24.05
CA ILE A 127 0.49 -4.27 23.38
C ILE A 127 1.88 -4.63 23.89
N ILE A 128 2.83 -4.89 22.99
CA ILE A 128 4.22 -5.22 23.34
C ILE A 128 5.18 -4.35 22.53
N ILE A 129 6.02 -3.59 23.21
CA ILE A 129 7.11 -2.79 22.62
C ILE A 129 8.42 -3.43 23.07
N LYS A 130 9.17 -4.03 22.13
CA LYS A 130 10.38 -4.80 22.45
C LYS A 130 11.61 -4.22 21.77
N THR A 131 12.75 -4.26 22.47
CA THR A 131 14.06 -3.88 21.94
C THR A 131 15.12 -4.82 22.50
N GLY A 132 15.59 -5.78 21.69
CA GLY A 132 16.53 -6.81 22.16
C GLY A 132 15.96 -7.59 23.36
N SER A 133 16.61 -7.44 24.53
CA SER A 133 16.18 -8.04 25.80
C SER A 133 15.27 -7.17 26.67
N ALA A 134 15.01 -5.91 26.28
CA ALA A 134 14.09 -5.01 26.97
C ALA A 134 12.68 -5.08 26.37
N ALA A 135 11.66 -4.88 27.20
CA ALA A 135 10.27 -4.85 26.75
C ALA A 135 9.38 -3.98 27.65
N ILE A 136 8.36 -3.37 27.05
CA ILE A 136 7.19 -2.81 27.72
C ILE A 136 5.99 -3.60 27.21
N ALA A 137 5.22 -4.21 28.11
CA ALA A 137 4.03 -4.97 27.73
C ALA A 137 2.81 -4.53 28.54
N MET A 138 1.65 -4.51 27.89
CA MET A 138 0.34 -4.25 28.48
C MET A 138 -0.60 -5.38 28.07
N LYS A 139 -1.36 -5.92 29.02
CA LYS A 139 -2.33 -7.01 28.80
C LYS A 139 -3.76 -6.50 29.01
N LYS A 140 -4.74 -7.21 28.44
CA LYS A 140 -6.17 -6.94 28.63
C LYS A 140 -6.66 -7.00 30.09
N ASP A 141 -5.93 -7.67 30.97
CA ASP A 141 -6.22 -7.71 32.41
C ASP A 141 -5.73 -6.46 33.17
N GLY A 142 -5.12 -5.49 32.47
CA GLY A 142 -4.57 -4.27 33.05
C GLY A 142 -3.13 -4.41 33.56
N THR A 143 -2.53 -5.60 33.51
CA THR A 143 -1.13 -5.79 33.90
C THR A 143 -0.21 -5.06 32.92
N ILE A 144 0.68 -4.21 33.47
CA ILE A 144 1.75 -3.54 32.73
C ILE A 144 3.09 -4.04 33.27
N THR A 145 3.97 -4.51 32.38
CA THR A 145 5.34 -4.89 32.72
C THR A 145 6.35 -4.01 31.98
N ILE A 146 7.42 -3.62 32.67
CA ILE A 146 8.53 -2.86 32.12
C ILE A 146 9.80 -3.60 32.52
N GLU A 147 10.51 -4.14 31.53
CA GLU A 147 11.67 -5.00 31.72
C GLU A 147 12.88 -4.41 31.00
N GLY A 148 14.02 -4.38 31.68
CA GLY A 148 15.29 -3.92 31.12
C GLY A 148 16.43 -4.04 32.13
N LYS A 149 17.68 -4.04 31.64
CA LYS A 149 18.87 -4.12 32.51
C LYS A 149 18.93 -2.94 33.49
N ASN A 150 18.70 -1.73 32.98
CA ASN A 150 18.63 -0.50 33.75
C ASN A 150 17.31 0.19 33.43
N ILE A 151 16.54 0.55 34.46
CA ILE A 151 15.34 1.38 34.32
C ILE A 151 15.60 2.66 35.12
N THR A 152 15.68 3.79 34.43
CA THR A 152 15.94 5.10 35.03
C THR A 152 14.70 5.97 34.91
N ILE A 153 14.13 6.39 36.04
CA ILE A 153 12.97 7.28 36.08
C ILE A 153 13.43 8.62 36.65
N LYS A 154 13.38 9.69 35.85
CA LYS A 154 13.73 11.06 36.26
C LYS A 154 12.50 11.95 36.19
N GLY A 155 12.06 12.47 37.32
CA GLY A 155 11.01 13.49 37.40
C GLY A 155 11.60 14.82 37.86
N SER A 156 11.30 15.92 37.15
CA SER A 156 11.58 17.28 37.64
C SER A 156 10.54 17.74 38.66
N GLY A 157 9.33 17.18 38.60
CA GLY A 157 8.26 17.35 39.58
C GLY A 157 8.09 16.13 40.48
N LYS A 158 6.91 16.01 41.08
CA LYS A 158 6.56 14.89 41.96
C LYS A 158 6.28 13.60 41.17
N ILE A 159 6.89 12.49 41.60
CA ILE A 159 6.49 11.14 41.17
C ILE A 159 5.56 10.57 42.25
N ASN A 160 4.33 10.20 41.87
CA ASN A 160 3.37 9.57 42.79
C ASN A 160 3.28 8.08 42.47
N VAL A 161 3.51 7.23 43.48
CA VAL A 161 3.26 5.79 43.41
C VAL A 161 2.25 5.44 44.49
N LYS A 162 1.09 4.89 44.10
CA LYS A 162 0.00 4.51 45.01
C LYS A 162 -0.48 3.12 44.65
N ALA A 163 -0.64 2.25 45.63
CA ALA A 163 -1.26 0.93 45.50
C ALA A 163 -2.36 0.79 46.55
N SER A 164 -3.44 0.09 46.22
CA SER A 164 -4.50 -0.25 47.19
C SER A 164 -4.14 -1.41 48.12
N SER A 165 -3.21 -2.27 47.67
CA SER A 165 -2.56 -3.30 48.48
C SER A 165 -1.11 -2.89 48.69
N ASP A 166 -0.16 -3.71 48.24
CA ASP A 166 1.25 -3.55 48.60
C ASP A 166 2.08 -2.94 47.48
N ILE A 167 3.07 -2.14 47.88
CA ILE A 167 4.21 -1.81 47.04
C ILE A 167 5.37 -2.68 47.52
N THR A 168 5.84 -3.59 46.67
CA THR A 168 7.04 -4.40 46.94
C THR A 168 8.24 -3.83 46.19
N MET A 169 9.25 -3.37 46.92
CA MET A 169 10.53 -2.92 46.35
C MET A 169 11.67 -3.81 46.86
N LYS A 170 12.48 -4.33 45.92
CA LYS A 170 13.64 -5.16 46.22
C LYS A 170 14.86 -4.61 45.49
N GLY A 171 15.94 -4.43 46.21
CA GLY A 171 17.25 -4.04 45.69
C GLY A 171 18.32 -4.39 46.71
N SER A 172 19.55 -4.59 46.27
CA SER A 172 20.70 -4.76 47.19
C SER A 172 20.93 -3.52 48.05
N LYS A 173 20.49 -2.34 47.58
CA LYS A 173 20.47 -1.07 48.30
C LYS A 173 19.32 -0.20 47.80
N ILE A 174 18.50 0.32 48.71
CA ILE A 174 17.46 1.32 48.45
C ILE A 174 17.86 2.57 49.24
N ASN A 175 18.03 3.71 48.56
CA ASN A 175 18.33 4.99 49.20
C ASN A 175 17.07 5.84 49.19
N GLU A 176 16.64 6.30 50.36
CA GLU A 176 15.54 7.24 50.55
C GLU A 176 16.12 8.48 51.23
N ASN A 177 16.08 9.64 50.55
CA ASN A 177 16.59 10.91 51.08
C ASN A 177 15.71 12.07 50.58
#